data_AF-A0A7Y5TI84-F1
#
_entry.id   AF-A0A7Y5TI84-F1
#
_cell.length_a   1.000
_cell.length_b   1.000
_cell.length_c   1.000
_cell.angle_alpha   90.00
_cell.angle_beta   90.00
_cell.angle_gamma   90.00
#
_symmetry.space_group_name_H-M   'P 1'
#
loop_
_entity.id
_entity.type
_entity.pdbx_description
1 polymer ?
#
loop_
_entity_poly.entity_id
_entity_poly.type
_entity_poly.pdbx_seq_one_letter_code
_entity_poly.pdbx_strand_id
1 'polypeptide(L)'
;MSAGARTETHDVVLRLLDHQLVAPDGALLGNVDDVELVEHGTRWLVTGLMVGPAALSQRMPGRLGDWLYAVWRRLHPAEHPTPVVVPIEHVVRFDSAVHVDEPAAHALTLTFGLELWLREHVVGRLPGAREAGGEKPSRRPVEPGAEKGREGLPPAPTRAPLDGALGLSALIGRQVRDAHGEPQGRVTELRCAGRPRGERQEPLRVESVVYSRRLLASELGYSADRQQGPALVRRVVRTWQHRDRLVDVAQLEGLGDVDGELRLRDSARPRHPHDA
;
A
#
# COMPACT_ATOMS: atom_id res chain seq x y z
N MET A 1 -12.28 -33.78 0.58
CA MET A 1 -11.83 -33.18 -0.70
C MET A 1 -11.68 -31.69 -0.46
N SER A 2 -10.46 -31.19 -0.24
CA SER A 2 -10.25 -29.76 0.01
C SER A 2 -10.33 -29.02 -1.32
N ALA A 3 -11.26 -28.07 -1.44
CA ALA A 3 -11.33 -27.17 -2.58
C ALA A 3 -10.00 -26.39 -2.62
N GLY A 4 -9.21 -26.56 -3.68
CA GLY A 4 -7.95 -25.84 -3.82
C GLY A 4 -8.23 -24.34 -3.80
N ALA A 5 -7.72 -23.63 -2.79
CA ALA A 5 -7.83 -22.17 -2.72
C ALA A 5 -7.27 -21.59 -4.02
N ARG A 6 -8.10 -20.82 -4.73
CA ARG A 6 -7.71 -20.20 -6.00
C ARG A 6 -6.67 -19.12 -5.67
N THR A 7 -5.61 -19.07 -6.47
CA THR A 7 -4.71 -17.92 -6.43
C THR A 7 -5.50 -16.69 -6.88
N GLU A 8 -5.49 -15.65 -6.06
CA GLU A 8 -6.11 -14.37 -6.37
C GLU A 8 -5.04 -13.40 -6.83
N THR A 9 -5.42 -12.54 -7.78
CA THR A 9 -4.56 -11.52 -8.35
C THR A 9 -5.03 -10.15 -7.88
N HIS A 10 -4.09 -9.33 -7.41
CA HIS A 10 -4.34 -8.02 -6.83
C HIS A 10 -3.48 -6.99 -7.56
N ASP A 11 -4.11 -5.94 -8.07
CA ASP A 11 -3.44 -4.71 -8.49
C ASP A 11 -3.20 -3.88 -7.21
N VAL A 12 -1.97 -3.85 -6.72
CA VAL A 12 -1.64 -3.47 -5.34
C VAL A 12 -1.80 -1.97 -5.07
N VAL A 13 -1.38 -1.10 -5.98
CA VAL A 13 -1.60 0.35 -5.88
C VAL A 13 -3.09 0.63 -5.80
N LEU A 14 -3.87 0.01 -6.67
CA LEU A 14 -5.32 0.24 -6.70
C LEU A 14 -6.05 -0.37 -5.52
N ARG A 15 -5.63 -1.52 -5.00
CA ARG A 15 -6.40 -2.31 -4.01
C ARG A 15 -5.89 -2.14 -2.59
N LEU A 16 -4.64 -1.72 -2.41
CA LEU A 16 -4.00 -1.66 -1.09
C LEU A 16 -3.61 -0.24 -0.73
N LEU A 17 -2.90 0.51 -1.59
CA LEU A 17 -2.52 1.88 -1.24
C LEU A 17 -3.75 2.77 -1.03
N ASP A 18 -3.65 3.68 -0.06
CA ASP A 18 -4.72 4.58 0.40
C ASP A 18 -5.98 3.90 0.92
N HIS A 19 -6.02 2.56 1.00
CA HIS A 19 -7.18 1.86 1.52
C HIS A 19 -7.20 1.95 3.04
N GLN A 20 -8.41 2.08 3.56
CA GLN A 20 -8.68 2.13 4.99
C GLN A 20 -8.42 0.75 5.61
N LEU A 21 -7.61 0.70 6.66
CA LEU A 21 -7.48 -0.46 7.55
C LEU A 21 -8.67 -0.52 8.50
N VAL A 22 -9.24 -1.72 8.63
CA VAL A 22 -10.46 -1.98 9.41
C VAL A 22 -10.24 -3.18 10.33
N ALA A 23 -10.59 -3.01 11.60
CA ALA A 23 -10.58 -4.05 12.62
C ALA A 23 -11.73 -5.07 12.42
N PRO A 24 -11.68 -6.27 13.03
CA PRO A 24 -12.79 -7.24 12.97
C PRO A 24 -14.12 -6.68 13.47
N ASP A 25 -14.04 -5.72 14.39
CA ASP A 25 -15.17 -5.06 15.02
C ASP A 25 -15.71 -3.89 14.16
N GLY A 26 -15.09 -3.57 13.03
CA GLY A 26 -15.42 -2.48 12.12
C GLY A 26 -14.77 -1.13 12.42
N ALA A 27 -13.93 -1.03 13.46
CA ALA A 27 -13.21 0.21 13.76
C ALA A 27 -12.19 0.56 12.67
N LEU A 28 -12.08 1.87 12.37
CA LEU A 28 -11.12 2.39 11.39
C LEU A 28 -9.77 2.61 12.07
N LEU A 29 -8.72 1.99 11.52
CA LEU A 29 -7.40 1.92 12.16
C LEU A 29 -6.33 2.82 11.51
N GLY A 30 -6.68 3.53 10.43
CA GLY A 30 -5.73 4.30 9.61
C GLY A 30 -5.68 3.80 8.17
N ASN A 31 -4.82 4.36 7.35
CA ASN A 31 -4.70 3.98 5.93
C ASN A 31 -3.44 3.16 5.69
N VAL A 32 -3.44 2.38 4.61
CA VAL A 32 -2.23 1.79 4.08
C VAL A 32 -1.50 2.87 3.28
N ASP A 33 -0.39 3.37 3.82
CA ASP A 33 0.37 4.46 3.21
C ASP A 33 1.40 3.94 2.19
N ASP A 34 1.95 2.74 2.45
CA ASP A 34 2.83 2.01 1.53
C ASP A 34 2.70 0.48 1.75
N VAL A 35 3.36 -0.33 0.92
CA VAL A 35 3.52 -1.77 1.14
C VAL A 35 4.98 -2.17 1.09
N GLU A 36 5.32 -3.16 1.90
CA GLU A 36 6.68 -3.65 2.05
C GLU A 36 6.98 -4.77 1.05
N LEU A 37 7.98 -4.53 0.19
CA LEU A 37 8.50 -5.45 -0.80
C LEU A 37 9.84 -6.02 -0.35
N VAL A 38 9.97 -7.35 -0.41
CA VAL A 38 11.21 -8.05 -0.07
C VAL A 38 11.60 -8.98 -1.21
N GLU A 39 12.88 -8.97 -1.55
CA GLU A 39 13.47 -9.96 -2.45
C GLU A 39 13.69 -11.28 -1.70
N HIS A 40 13.11 -12.35 -2.22
CA HIS A 40 13.26 -13.70 -1.70
C HIS A 40 13.75 -14.64 -2.80
N GLY A 41 15.07 -14.78 -2.90
CA GLY A 41 15.71 -15.51 -4.00
C GLY A 41 15.51 -14.77 -5.32
N THR A 42 14.83 -15.39 -6.29
CA THR A 42 14.53 -14.78 -7.59
C THR A 42 13.15 -14.13 -7.66
N ARG A 43 12.44 -14.04 -6.54
CA ARG A 43 11.05 -13.57 -6.46
C ARG A 43 10.96 -12.36 -5.57
N TRP A 44 9.98 -11.51 -5.86
CA TRP A 44 9.63 -10.37 -5.02
C TRP A 44 8.31 -10.66 -4.31
N LEU A 45 8.26 -10.37 -3.02
CA LEU A 45 7.11 -10.64 -2.15
C LEU A 45 6.64 -9.34 -1.49
N VAL A 46 5.33 -9.12 -1.50
CA VAL A 46 4.67 -8.20 -0.57
C VAL A 46 4.53 -8.91 0.77
N THR A 47 5.21 -8.40 1.79
CA THR A 47 5.30 -9.08 3.11
C THR A 47 4.61 -8.32 4.23
N GLY A 48 4.25 -7.06 4.02
CA GLY A 48 3.51 -6.27 4.99
C GLY A 48 2.92 -4.99 4.42
N LEU A 49 2.00 -4.40 5.18
CA LEU A 49 1.40 -3.10 4.92
C LEU A 49 2.09 -2.07 5.82
N MET A 50 2.54 -0.97 5.24
CA MET A 50 3.20 0.10 5.97
C MET A 50 2.17 1.18 6.29
N VAL A 51 2.11 1.55 7.56
CA VAL A 51 1.11 2.45 8.12
C VAL A 51 1.80 3.60 8.84
N GLY A 52 1.25 4.79 8.68
CA GLY A 52 1.60 5.97 9.43
C GLY A 52 2.46 6.97 8.67
N PRO A 53 2.70 8.14 9.29
CA PRO A 53 3.26 9.31 8.62
C PRO A 53 4.66 9.10 8.01
N ALA A 54 5.45 8.18 8.57
CA ALA A 54 6.74 7.81 8.02
C ALA A 54 6.62 7.17 6.64
N ALA A 55 5.68 6.25 6.45
CA ALA A 55 5.40 5.62 5.16
C ALA A 55 4.84 6.65 4.17
N LEU A 56 3.92 7.52 4.62
CA LEU A 56 3.39 8.60 3.78
C LEU A 56 4.48 9.56 3.30
N SER A 57 5.47 9.87 4.15
CA SER A 57 6.57 10.77 3.77
C SER A 57 7.44 10.23 2.64
N GLN A 58 7.61 8.90 2.55
CA GLN A 58 8.36 8.24 1.47
C GLN A 58 7.66 8.34 0.11
N ARG A 59 6.34 8.57 0.13
CA ARG A 59 5.52 8.67 -1.06
C ARG A 59 5.43 10.08 -1.64
N MET A 60 5.77 11.10 -0.86
CA MET A 60 5.81 12.49 -1.33
C MET A 60 7.20 12.84 -1.88
N PRO A 61 7.35 13.10 -3.19
CA PRO A 61 8.65 13.37 -3.77
C PRO A 61 9.23 14.71 -3.29
N GLY A 62 10.53 14.71 -3.02
CA GLY A 62 11.33 15.92 -2.79
C GLY A 62 11.10 16.59 -1.42
N ARG A 63 11.29 17.91 -1.38
CA ARG A 63 11.40 18.68 -0.13
C ARG A 63 10.16 18.63 0.77
N LEU A 64 9.00 18.28 0.23
CA LEU A 64 7.76 18.12 1.00
C LEU A 64 7.76 16.84 1.83
N GLY A 65 8.22 15.72 1.28
CA GLY A 65 8.41 14.47 2.02
C GLY A 65 9.46 14.62 3.11
N ASP A 66 10.60 15.24 2.78
CA ASP A 66 11.66 15.53 3.75
C ASP A 66 11.16 16.40 4.92
N TRP A 67 10.36 17.43 4.59
CA TRP A 67 9.76 18.30 5.59
C TRP A 67 8.75 17.56 6.46
N LEU A 68 7.88 16.75 5.87
CA LEU A 68 6.88 15.97 6.60
C LEU A 68 7.54 14.95 7.54
N TYR A 69 8.58 14.25 7.07
CA TYR A 69 9.38 13.34 7.89
C TYR A 69 10.11 14.10 9.01
N ALA A 70 10.69 15.27 8.72
CA ALA A 70 11.37 16.08 9.73
C ALA A 70 10.43 16.60 10.82
N VAL A 71 9.21 17.01 10.45
CA VAL A 71 8.16 17.42 11.39
C VAL A 71 7.72 16.22 12.23
N TRP A 72 7.47 15.08 11.60
CA TRP A 72 7.06 13.87 12.30
C TRP A 72 8.13 13.36 13.27
N ARG A 73 9.40 13.27 12.83
CA ARG A 73 10.54 12.90 13.69
C ARG A 73 10.68 13.83 14.89
N ARG A 74 10.37 15.12 14.74
CA ARG A 74 10.42 16.10 15.84
C ARG A 74 9.28 15.92 16.85
N LEU A 75 8.16 15.34 16.43
CA LEU A 75 6.99 15.10 17.28
C LEU A 75 6.96 13.66 17.84
N HIS A 76 7.68 12.72 17.23
CA HIS A 76 7.76 11.34 17.68
C HIS A 76 8.70 11.21 18.88
N PRO A 77 8.31 10.49 19.95
CA PRO A 77 9.15 10.31 21.14
C PRO A 77 10.39 9.41 20.92
N ALA A 78 10.55 8.81 19.74
CA ALA A 78 11.65 7.90 19.43
C ALA A 78 12.68 8.62 18.55
N GLU A 79 13.97 8.42 18.82
CA GLU A 79 15.06 9.12 18.12
C GLU A 79 15.13 8.79 16.61
N HIS A 80 14.72 7.56 16.23
CA HIS A 80 14.78 7.05 14.85
C HIS A 80 13.46 6.36 14.49
N PRO A 81 12.39 7.13 14.28
CA PRO A 81 11.07 6.56 14.15
C PRO A 81 10.94 5.93 12.75
N THR A 82 10.58 4.64 12.71
CA THR A 82 10.46 3.85 11.47
C THR A 82 8.98 3.61 11.13
N PRO A 83 8.63 3.38 9.86
CA PRO A 83 7.28 3.00 9.48
C PRO A 83 6.81 1.76 10.26
N VAL A 84 5.54 1.74 10.65
CA VAL A 84 4.97 0.56 11.30
C VAL A 84 4.43 -0.38 10.24
N VAL A 85 4.91 -1.62 10.27
CA VAL A 85 4.53 -2.65 9.32
C VAL A 85 3.59 -3.64 9.99
N VAL A 86 2.42 -3.82 9.38
CA VAL A 86 1.50 -4.92 9.67
C VAL A 86 1.87 -6.08 8.76
N PRO A 87 2.35 -7.23 9.27
CA PRO A 87 2.66 -8.36 8.42
C PRO A 87 1.43 -8.83 7.64
N ILE A 88 1.62 -9.20 6.37
CA ILE A 88 0.52 -9.55 5.45
C ILE A 88 -0.33 -10.73 5.93
N GLU A 89 0.26 -11.62 6.73
CA GLU A 89 -0.41 -12.74 7.39
C GLU A 89 -1.46 -12.35 8.43
N HIS A 90 -1.49 -11.08 8.85
CA HIS A 90 -2.55 -10.53 9.69
C HIS A 90 -3.67 -9.89 8.88
N VAL A 91 -3.56 -9.85 7.56
CA VAL A 91 -4.62 -9.40 6.67
C VAL A 91 -5.58 -10.55 6.40
N VAL A 92 -6.86 -10.28 6.61
CA VAL A 92 -7.95 -11.25 6.45
C VAL A 92 -8.61 -11.14 5.09
N ARG A 93 -8.78 -9.92 4.59
CA ARG A 93 -9.48 -9.67 3.32
C ARG A 93 -9.10 -8.34 2.69
N PHE A 94 -9.11 -8.32 1.36
CA PHE A 94 -9.07 -7.10 0.54
C PHE A 94 -10.42 -6.87 -0.14
N ASP A 95 -11.05 -5.73 0.14
CA ASP A 95 -12.23 -5.25 -0.59
C ASP A 95 -12.16 -3.73 -0.82
N SER A 96 -13.24 -2.98 -0.55
CA SER A 96 -13.19 -1.52 -0.44
C SER A 96 -12.29 -1.02 0.70
N ALA A 97 -11.88 -1.91 1.60
CA ALA A 97 -10.99 -1.69 2.72
C ALA A 97 -10.06 -2.91 2.91
N VAL A 98 -9.04 -2.74 3.75
CA VAL A 98 -8.15 -3.82 4.14
C VAL A 98 -8.49 -4.26 5.56
N HIS A 99 -8.97 -5.50 5.70
CA HIS A 99 -9.42 -6.04 6.98
C HIS A 99 -8.28 -6.79 7.64
N VAL A 100 -7.99 -6.46 8.90
CA VAL A 100 -6.93 -7.12 9.69
C VAL A 100 -7.53 -7.92 10.84
N ASP A 101 -6.78 -8.89 11.35
CA ASP A 101 -7.19 -9.66 12.51
C ASP A 101 -7.07 -8.89 13.84
N GLU A 102 -7.66 -9.45 14.91
CA GLU A 102 -7.73 -8.81 16.22
C GLU A 102 -6.34 -8.46 16.80
N PRO A 103 -5.31 -9.35 16.75
CA PRO A 103 -3.96 -9.00 17.16
C PRO A 103 -3.40 -7.75 16.48
N ALA A 104 -3.50 -7.65 15.14
CA ALA A 104 -3.01 -6.49 14.41
C ALA A 104 -3.83 -5.23 14.72
N ALA A 105 -5.15 -5.35 14.86
CA ALA A 105 -6.01 -4.23 15.24
C ALA A 105 -5.63 -3.63 16.60
N HIS A 106 -5.40 -4.49 17.59
CA HIS A 106 -4.97 -4.08 18.91
C HIS A 106 -3.60 -3.38 18.88
N ALA A 107 -2.63 -3.94 18.15
CA ALA A 107 -1.30 -3.34 17.99
C ALA A 107 -1.33 -1.96 17.31
N LEU A 108 -2.13 -1.80 16.25
CA LEU A 108 -2.31 -0.52 15.57
C LEU A 108 -2.96 0.52 16.48
N THR A 109 -3.94 0.12 17.30
CA THR A 109 -4.59 1.00 18.27
C THR A 109 -3.61 1.51 19.33
N LEU A 110 -2.68 0.68 19.80
CA LEU A 110 -1.66 1.10 20.74
C LEU A 110 -0.61 2.04 20.10
N THR A 111 -0.24 1.76 18.84
CA THR A 111 0.73 2.55 18.07
C THR A 111 0.20 3.94 17.73
N PHE A 112 -1.00 4.01 17.17
CA PHE A 112 -1.60 5.24 16.65
C PHE A 112 -2.67 5.82 17.57
N GLY A 113 -2.85 5.28 18.78
CA GLY A 113 -3.92 5.66 19.70
C GLY A 113 -3.97 7.15 20.02
N LEU A 114 -2.83 7.82 20.07
CA LEU A 114 -2.76 9.27 20.23
C LEU A 114 -3.21 10.04 18.98
N GLU A 115 -2.84 9.57 17.78
CA GLU A 115 -3.26 10.18 16.52
C GLU A 115 -4.75 9.95 16.25
N LEU A 116 -5.25 8.75 16.55
CA LEU A 116 -6.68 8.41 16.51
C LEU A 116 -7.46 9.26 17.52
N TRP A 117 -6.94 9.41 18.74
CA TRP A 117 -7.51 10.28 19.75
C TRP A 117 -7.51 11.75 19.30
N LEU A 118 -6.40 12.26 18.75
CA LEU A 118 -6.31 13.63 18.22
C LEU A 118 -7.28 13.84 17.07
N ARG A 119 -7.39 12.88 16.15
CA ARG A 119 -8.36 12.91 15.06
C ARG A 119 -9.79 12.97 15.59
N GLU A 120 -10.13 12.11 16.55
CA GLU A 120 -11.48 12.01 17.09
C GLU A 120 -11.87 13.18 18.00
N HIS A 121 -10.94 13.64 18.83
CA HIS A 121 -11.22 14.60 19.91
C HIS A 121 -10.80 16.04 19.56
N VAL A 122 -9.89 16.24 18.61
CA VAL A 122 -9.39 17.56 18.22
C VAL A 122 -9.79 17.90 16.78
N VAL A 123 -9.39 17.08 15.80
CA VAL A 123 -9.69 17.34 14.38
C VAL A 123 -11.20 17.23 14.10
N GLY A 124 -11.87 16.23 14.67
CA GLY A 124 -13.32 16.05 14.55
C GLY A 124 -14.16 17.15 15.20
N ARG A 125 -13.52 18.07 15.96
CA ARG A 125 -14.16 19.26 16.53
C ARG A 125 -13.88 20.55 15.75
N LEU A 126 -13.04 20.51 14.72
CA LEU A 126 -12.81 21.65 13.85
C LEU A 126 -14.07 21.89 12.98
N PRO A 127 -14.49 23.16 12.82
CA PRO A 127 -15.66 23.50 12.00
C PRO A 127 -15.41 23.09 10.53
N GLY A 128 -16.29 22.22 9.99
CA GLY A 128 -16.20 21.67 8.63
C GLY A 128 -16.14 20.13 8.55
N ALA A 129 -15.80 19.43 9.63
CA ALA A 129 -15.62 17.97 9.62
C ALA A 129 -16.94 17.13 9.63
N ARG A 130 -18.12 17.77 9.61
CA ARG A 130 -19.43 17.11 9.79
C ARG A 130 -20.25 16.90 8.51
N GLU A 131 -19.79 17.36 7.35
CA GLU A 131 -20.59 17.30 6.11
C GLU A 131 -20.37 16.05 5.25
N ALA A 132 -19.51 15.11 5.67
CA ALA A 132 -19.43 13.77 5.10
C ALA A 132 -20.03 12.74 6.10
N GLY A 133 -21.36 12.59 6.09
CA GLY A 133 -22.10 11.63 6.94
C GLY A 133 -21.82 10.15 6.60
N GLY A 134 -22.09 9.16 7.46
CA GLY A 134 -22.92 9.17 8.66
C GLY A 134 -22.74 7.94 9.57
N GLU A 135 -23.61 7.85 10.58
CA GLU A 135 -23.77 6.86 11.66
C GLU A 135 -22.53 6.43 12.47
N LYS A 136 -22.44 6.94 13.70
CA LYS A 136 -21.48 6.49 14.73
C LYS A 136 -22.01 5.24 15.43
N PRO A 137 -21.34 4.07 15.39
CA PRO A 137 -21.55 3.08 16.42
C PRO A 137 -20.90 3.59 17.72
N SER A 138 -21.63 3.51 18.83
CA SER A 138 -21.10 3.84 20.15
C SER A 138 -20.02 2.82 20.55
N ARG A 139 -18.77 3.26 20.69
CA ARG A 139 -17.73 2.48 21.38
C ARG A 139 -17.10 3.30 22.50
N ARG A 140 -16.75 2.58 23.57
CA ARG A 140 -16.21 3.14 24.81
C ARG A 140 -14.89 3.88 24.54
N PRO A 141 -14.61 4.98 25.24
CA PRO A 141 -13.32 5.64 25.17
C PRO A 141 -12.23 4.66 25.60
N VAL A 142 -11.21 4.47 24.76
CA VAL A 142 -9.96 3.85 25.19
C VAL A 142 -9.22 4.92 25.98
N GLU A 143 -9.16 4.77 27.30
CA GLU A 143 -8.32 5.64 28.12
C GLU A 143 -6.85 5.41 27.76
N PRO A 144 -6.04 6.46 27.55
CA PRO A 144 -4.61 6.33 27.33
C PRO A 144 -3.94 5.89 28.63
N GLY A 145 -3.98 4.58 28.89
CA GLY A 145 -3.41 3.92 30.04
C GLY A 145 -1.95 3.55 29.82
N ALA A 146 -1.09 4.27 30.53
CA ALA A 146 0.31 3.98 30.84
C ALA A 146 0.80 2.53 30.67
N GLU A 147 1.55 2.26 29.60
CA GLU A 147 2.64 1.29 29.61
C GLU A 147 3.97 2.00 29.30
N LYS A 148 4.51 2.68 30.33
CA LYS A 148 5.94 3.04 30.36
C LYS A 148 6.73 1.75 30.63
N GLY A 149 7.34 1.14 29.61
CA GLY A 149 8.21 -0.01 29.88
C GLY A 149 8.81 -0.81 28.72
N ARG A 150 8.53 -0.49 27.45
CA ARG A 150 9.23 -1.13 26.31
C ARG A 150 9.63 -0.05 25.31
N GLU A 151 10.86 0.42 25.43
CA GLU A 151 11.42 1.45 24.55
C GLU A 151 11.51 0.93 23.10
N GLY A 152 10.86 1.64 22.18
CA GLY A 152 11.29 1.77 20.78
C GLY A 152 10.73 0.80 19.73
N LEU A 153 10.13 -0.34 20.13
CA LEU A 153 9.59 -1.32 19.18
C LEU A 153 8.06 -1.26 19.10
N PRO A 154 7.47 -1.32 17.89
CA PRO A 154 6.02 -1.36 17.76
C PRO A 154 5.46 -2.66 18.38
N PRO A 155 4.24 -2.62 18.94
CA PRO A 155 3.63 -3.76 19.64
C PRO A 155 3.38 -4.92 18.67
N ALA A 156 3.69 -6.15 19.10
CA ALA A 156 3.40 -7.33 18.29
C ALA A 156 1.90 -7.43 17.95
N PRO A 157 1.52 -7.83 16.73
CA PRO A 157 2.39 -8.38 15.68
C PRO A 157 3.01 -7.33 14.74
N THR A 158 2.81 -6.04 14.98
CA THR A 158 3.45 -5.00 14.16
C THR A 158 4.95 -4.96 14.39
N ARG A 159 5.70 -4.54 13.37
CA ARG A 159 7.17 -4.51 13.37
C ARG A 159 7.70 -3.34 12.56
N ALA A 160 9.00 -3.06 12.70
CA ALA A 160 9.71 -2.24 11.73
C ALA A 160 9.81 -2.96 10.37
N PRO A 161 10.16 -2.24 9.29
CA PRO A 161 10.44 -2.88 8.00
C PRO A 161 11.60 -3.88 8.12
N LEU A 162 11.55 -4.94 7.30
CA LEU A 162 12.63 -5.93 7.20
C LEU A 162 13.87 -5.29 6.60
N ASP A 163 15.04 -5.80 6.98
CA ASP A 163 16.31 -5.34 6.43
C ASP A 163 16.34 -5.55 4.91
N GLY A 164 16.68 -4.49 4.17
CA GLY A 164 16.69 -4.49 2.71
C GLY A 164 15.31 -4.46 2.06
N ALA A 165 14.22 -4.29 2.84
CA ALA A 165 12.89 -4.11 2.28
C ALA A 165 12.76 -2.76 1.55
N LEU A 166 11.92 -2.75 0.52
CA LEU A 166 11.58 -1.57 -0.26
C LEU A 166 10.11 -1.21 -0.06
N GLY A 167 9.81 0.08 0.06
CA GLY A 167 8.44 0.56 -0.11
C GLY A 167 8.04 0.47 -1.58
N LEU A 168 6.80 0.05 -1.86
CA LEU A 168 6.25 0.08 -3.22
C LEU A 168 6.29 1.50 -3.81
N SER A 169 6.11 2.53 -3.00
CA SER A 169 6.17 3.93 -3.48
C SER A 169 7.51 4.27 -4.15
N ALA A 170 8.60 3.61 -3.76
CA ALA A 170 9.89 3.79 -4.41
C ALA A 170 9.91 3.25 -5.84
N LEU A 171 9.03 2.29 -6.17
CA LEU A 171 8.90 1.75 -7.52
C LEU A 171 7.94 2.56 -8.40
N ILE A 172 6.87 3.09 -7.82
CA ILE A 172 5.87 3.84 -8.59
C ILE A 172 6.48 5.10 -9.18
N GLY A 173 6.22 5.34 -10.47
CA GLY A 173 6.77 6.45 -11.22
C GLY A 173 8.19 6.24 -11.76
N ARG A 174 8.90 5.17 -11.38
CA ARG A 174 10.23 4.86 -11.94
C ARG A 174 10.18 4.65 -13.45
N GLN A 175 11.22 5.13 -14.14
CA GLN A 175 11.33 5.02 -15.58
C GLN A 175 11.58 3.56 -15.99
N VAL A 176 10.79 3.07 -16.92
CA VAL A 176 11.01 1.80 -17.62
C VAL A 176 11.68 2.11 -18.95
N ARG A 177 12.79 1.43 -19.24
CA ARG A 177 13.52 1.48 -20.52
C ARG A 177 13.57 0.10 -21.16
N ASP A 178 13.69 0.05 -22.47
CA ASP A 178 14.02 -1.20 -23.13
C ASP A 178 15.52 -1.54 -23.01
N ALA A 179 15.91 -2.68 -23.58
CA ALA A 179 17.28 -3.16 -23.54
C ALA A 179 18.29 -2.25 -24.28
N HIS A 180 17.81 -1.35 -25.15
CA HIS A 180 18.63 -0.35 -25.83
C HIS A 180 18.69 0.97 -25.06
N GLY A 181 17.99 1.07 -23.93
CA GLY A 181 17.94 2.27 -23.10
C GLY A 181 16.87 3.28 -23.54
N GLU A 182 16.00 2.95 -24.50
CA GLU A 182 14.95 3.86 -24.93
C GLU A 182 13.80 3.88 -23.90
N PRO A 183 13.26 5.07 -23.56
CA PRO A 183 12.21 5.20 -22.55
C PRO A 183 10.89 4.60 -23.04
N GLN A 184 10.38 3.63 -22.29
CA GLN A 184 9.13 2.92 -22.62
C GLN A 184 7.92 3.41 -21.83
N GLY A 185 8.12 3.97 -20.63
CA GLY A 185 7.08 4.53 -19.79
C GLY A 185 7.51 4.61 -18.33
N ARG A 186 6.57 4.76 -17.41
CA ARG A 186 6.81 4.76 -15.97
C ARG A 186 5.93 3.75 -15.28
N VAL A 187 6.44 3.15 -14.21
CA VAL A 187 5.66 2.20 -13.40
C VAL A 187 4.44 2.89 -12.82
N THR A 188 3.28 2.25 -12.93
CA THR A 188 2.02 2.77 -12.40
C THR A 188 1.34 1.80 -11.44
N GLU A 189 1.63 0.51 -11.54
CA GLU A 189 0.98 -0.53 -10.75
C GLU A 189 1.86 -1.79 -10.67
N LEU A 190 1.74 -2.55 -9.57
CA LEU A 190 2.24 -3.91 -9.44
C LEU A 190 1.07 -4.88 -9.37
N ARG A 191 1.15 -5.93 -10.19
CA ARG A 191 0.22 -7.04 -10.13
C ARG A 191 0.84 -8.16 -9.33
N CYS A 192 0.23 -8.44 -8.20
CA CYS A 192 0.66 -9.48 -7.28
C CYS A 192 -0.34 -10.62 -7.23
N ALA A 193 0.13 -11.81 -6.90
CA ALA A 193 -0.69 -12.99 -6.73
C ALA A 193 -0.43 -13.65 -5.39
N GLY A 194 -1.49 -14.01 -4.69
CA GLY A 194 -1.40 -14.65 -3.39
C GLY A 194 -2.53 -15.66 -3.20
N ARG A 195 -2.41 -16.45 -2.14
CA ARG A 195 -3.49 -17.33 -1.71
C ARG A 195 -3.88 -16.98 -0.27
N PRO A 196 -5.17 -16.93 0.04
CA PRO A 196 -5.58 -16.98 1.42
C PRO A 196 -5.22 -18.37 2.00
N ARG A 197 -4.62 -18.38 3.17
CA ARG A 197 -4.36 -19.55 4.01
C ARG A 197 -5.30 -19.51 5.21
N GLY A 198 -6.42 -20.21 5.10
CA GLY A 198 -7.51 -20.08 6.07
C GLY A 198 -8.13 -18.70 5.97
N GLU A 199 -8.22 -17.99 7.09
CA GLU A 199 -8.72 -16.61 7.15
C GLU A 199 -7.62 -15.55 6.99
N ARG A 200 -6.38 -15.95 6.68
CA ARG A 200 -5.22 -15.05 6.62
C ARG A 200 -4.59 -15.03 5.23
N GLN A 201 -3.92 -13.95 4.88
CA GLN A 201 -3.30 -13.79 3.57
C GLN A 201 -1.83 -14.27 3.58
N GLU A 202 -1.45 -15.16 2.66
CA GLU A 202 -0.03 -15.46 2.44
C GLU A 202 0.67 -14.28 1.73
N PRO A 203 2.01 -14.14 1.87
CA PRO A 203 2.77 -13.15 1.12
C PRO A 203 2.44 -13.14 -0.37
N LEU A 204 2.16 -11.94 -0.90
CA LEU A 204 1.75 -11.80 -2.30
C LEU A 204 3.00 -11.79 -3.17
N ARG A 205 3.11 -12.71 -4.11
CA ARG A 205 4.19 -12.71 -5.09
C ARG A 205 3.95 -11.61 -6.12
N VAL A 206 4.92 -10.73 -6.33
CA VAL A 206 4.90 -9.79 -7.46
C VAL A 206 5.09 -10.59 -8.75
N GLU A 207 4.09 -10.59 -9.62
CA GLU A 207 4.12 -11.34 -10.88
C GLU A 207 4.50 -10.43 -12.05
N SER A 208 3.96 -9.22 -12.07
CA SER A 208 4.19 -8.30 -13.17
C SER A 208 4.14 -6.84 -12.74
N VAL A 209 4.82 -6.02 -13.54
CA VAL A 209 4.82 -4.57 -13.43
C VAL A 209 3.98 -4.01 -14.56
N VAL A 210 3.10 -3.07 -14.23
CA VAL A 210 2.36 -2.28 -15.21
C VAL A 210 3.03 -0.93 -15.34
N TYR A 211 3.29 -0.51 -16.57
CA TYR A 211 3.84 0.79 -16.88
C TYR A 211 3.08 1.50 -17.99
N SER A 212 3.09 2.83 -17.95
CA SER A 212 2.39 3.67 -18.91
C SER A 212 3.25 4.84 -19.38
N ARG A 213 3.02 5.32 -20.61
CA ARG A 213 3.75 6.47 -21.18
C ARG A 213 3.24 7.82 -20.69
N ARG A 214 2.12 7.88 -19.97
CA ARG A 214 1.54 9.12 -19.43
C ARG A 214 1.15 8.91 -17.97
N LEU A 215 1.73 9.73 -17.07
CA LEU A 215 1.58 9.67 -15.60
C LEU A 215 0.21 10.10 -15.05
N LEU A 216 -0.68 10.63 -15.89
CA LEU A 216 -1.75 11.53 -15.43
C LEU A 216 -2.97 10.86 -14.79
N ALA A 217 -3.00 9.53 -14.60
CA ALA A 217 -4.25 8.83 -14.27
C ALA A 217 -4.28 8.10 -12.91
N SER A 218 -3.14 7.81 -12.28
CA SER A 218 -3.14 7.14 -10.97
C SER A 218 -3.49 8.07 -9.80
N GLU A 219 -3.38 9.39 -9.98
CA GLU A 219 -3.70 10.38 -8.92
C GLU A 219 -5.20 10.63 -8.73
N LEU A 220 -6.08 10.10 -9.58
CA LEU A 220 -7.52 10.43 -9.53
C LEU A 220 -8.42 9.29 -9.01
N GLY A 221 -7.88 8.14 -8.59
CA GLY A 221 -8.66 7.05 -7.98
C GLY A 221 -9.71 6.38 -8.87
N TYR A 222 -9.85 6.80 -10.14
CA TYR A 222 -10.81 6.25 -11.10
C TYR A 222 -10.27 4.99 -11.80
N SER A 223 -10.03 3.94 -11.03
CA SER A 223 -9.85 2.59 -11.58
C SER A 223 -10.78 1.55 -10.94
N ALA A 224 -11.65 1.97 -10.00
CA ALA A 224 -12.60 1.09 -9.36
C ALA A 224 -13.76 0.72 -10.29
N ASP A 225 -13.85 -0.58 -10.58
CA ASP A 225 -14.98 -1.31 -11.15
C ASP A 225 -15.45 -0.90 -12.57
N ARG A 226 -15.24 -1.81 -13.54
CA ARG A 226 -15.80 -1.66 -14.88
C ARG A 226 -17.33 -1.55 -14.84
N GLN A 227 -18.03 -2.11 -13.86
CA GLN A 227 -19.49 -2.13 -13.80
C GLN A 227 -20.12 -0.86 -13.21
N GLN A 228 -19.34 0.04 -12.59
CA GLN A 228 -19.88 1.23 -11.93
C GLN A 228 -19.22 2.50 -12.49
N GLY A 229 -19.79 3.05 -13.57
CA GLY A 229 -19.36 4.35 -14.09
C GLY A 229 -20.19 4.82 -15.28
N PRO A 230 -20.48 6.13 -15.41
CA PRO A 230 -21.15 6.69 -16.60
C PRO A 230 -20.39 6.30 -17.87
N ALA A 231 -21.11 5.94 -18.95
CA ALA A 231 -20.51 5.41 -20.18
C ALA A 231 -19.41 6.31 -20.79
N LEU A 232 -19.47 7.62 -20.51
CA LEU A 232 -18.47 8.61 -20.94
C LEU A 232 -17.13 8.44 -20.21
N VAL A 233 -17.16 8.20 -18.88
CA VAL A 233 -15.97 7.88 -18.06
C VAL A 233 -15.35 6.57 -18.55
N ARG A 234 -16.17 5.55 -18.81
CA ARG A 234 -15.72 4.24 -19.31
C ARG A 234 -15.01 4.34 -20.66
N ARG A 235 -15.48 5.22 -21.56
CA ARG A 235 -14.86 5.45 -22.88
C ARG A 235 -13.51 6.12 -22.74
N VAL A 236 -13.43 7.16 -21.92
CA VAL A 236 -12.19 7.91 -21.64
C VAL A 236 -11.14 7.02 -20.98
N VAL A 237 -11.51 6.27 -19.94
CA VAL A 237 -10.62 5.29 -19.25
C VAL A 237 -10.12 4.22 -20.24
N ARG A 238 -10.98 3.66 -21.11
CA ARG A 238 -10.56 2.69 -22.13
C ARG A 238 -9.59 3.27 -23.15
N THR A 239 -9.85 4.48 -23.63
CA THR A 239 -8.92 5.20 -24.51
C THR A 239 -7.68 5.73 -23.79
N TRP A 240 -7.53 5.55 -22.48
CA TRP A 240 -6.31 5.88 -21.76
C TRP A 240 -5.51 4.61 -21.44
N GLN A 241 -6.18 3.54 -21.00
CA GLN A 241 -5.58 2.25 -20.70
C GLN A 241 -5.00 1.51 -21.92
N HIS A 242 -5.38 1.87 -23.16
CA HIS A 242 -4.85 1.23 -24.39
C HIS A 242 -3.30 1.28 -24.53
N ARG A 243 -2.64 2.16 -23.78
CA ARG A 243 -1.19 2.36 -23.79
C ARG A 243 -0.47 1.77 -22.58
N ASP A 244 -1.22 1.18 -21.66
CA ASP A 244 -0.63 0.48 -20.55
C ASP A 244 -0.01 -0.81 -21.06
N ARG A 245 1.12 -1.17 -20.46
CA ARG A 245 1.87 -2.36 -20.78
C ARG A 245 2.16 -3.10 -19.50
N LEU A 246 1.99 -4.41 -19.56
CA LEU A 246 2.24 -5.34 -18.47
C LEU A 246 3.43 -6.22 -18.88
N VAL A 247 4.40 -6.36 -17.99
CA VAL A 247 5.58 -7.20 -18.20
C VAL A 247 5.86 -8.03 -16.94
N ASP A 248 6.22 -9.30 -17.12
CA ASP A 248 6.58 -10.19 -16.03
C ASP A 248 7.85 -9.68 -15.32
N VAL A 249 7.87 -9.77 -13.98
CA VAL A 249 9.03 -9.35 -13.17
C VAL A 249 10.31 -10.07 -13.59
N ALA A 250 10.25 -11.33 -14.02
CA ALA A 250 11.41 -12.07 -14.50
C ALA A 250 12.02 -11.46 -15.78
N GLN A 251 11.25 -10.69 -16.54
CA GLN A 251 11.70 -9.99 -17.75
C GLN A 251 12.22 -8.57 -17.47
N LEU A 252 12.29 -8.19 -16.20
CA LEU A 252 12.79 -6.90 -15.75
C LEU A 252 14.10 -7.04 -14.98
N GLU A 253 14.88 -5.96 -15.00
CA GLU A 253 16.09 -5.74 -14.21
C GLU A 253 15.98 -4.41 -13.46
N GLY A 254 16.68 -4.29 -12.33
CA GLY A 254 16.74 -3.05 -11.53
C GLY A 254 15.61 -2.89 -10.51
N LEU A 255 14.80 -3.94 -10.25
CA LEU A 255 13.69 -3.84 -9.30
C LEU A 255 14.18 -3.54 -7.87
N GLY A 256 15.34 -4.07 -7.46
CA GLY A 256 15.94 -3.80 -6.15
C GLY A 256 16.76 -2.50 -6.05
N ASP A 257 16.98 -1.80 -7.16
CA ASP A 257 17.76 -0.56 -7.19
C ASP A 257 16.84 0.63 -6.92
N VAL A 258 16.85 1.16 -5.69
CA VAL A 258 15.87 2.17 -5.22
C VAL A 258 15.88 3.44 -6.07
N ASP A 259 17.07 3.91 -6.46
CA ASP A 259 17.24 5.18 -7.19
C ASP A 259 17.43 4.98 -8.71
N GLY A 260 17.56 3.74 -9.16
CA GLY A 260 17.82 3.41 -10.56
C GLY A 260 16.60 3.46 -11.46
N GLU A 261 16.78 3.01 -12.70
CA GLU A 261 15.70 2.80 -13.67
C GLU A 261 15.41 1.30 -13.83
N LEU A 262 14.19 0.96 -14.25
CA LEU A 262 13.85 -0.42 -14.62
C LEU A 262 14.20 -0.67 -16.09
N ARG A 263 14.84 -1.80 -16.36
CA ARG A 263 15.21 -2.20 -17.73
C ARG A 263 14.49 -3.47 -18.13
N LEU A 264 13.85 -3.44 -19.31
CA LEU A 264 13.33 -4.64 -19.95
C LEU A 264 14.49 -5.43 -20.53
N ARG A 265 14.50 -6.74 -20.29
CA ARG A 265 15.41 -7.66 -20.99
C ARG A 265 15.08 -7.71 -22.49
N ASP A 266 16.03 -8.07 -23.34
CA ASP A 266 15.81 -8.26 -24.79
C ASP A 266 14.69 -9.27 -25.10
N SER A 267 14.52 -10.26 -24.22
CA SER A 267 13.47 -11.29 -24.33
C SER A 267 12.11 -10.82 -23.85
N ALA A 268 11.99 -9.60 -23.31
CA ALA A 268 10.73 -9.08 -22.77
C ALA A 268 9.65 -9.07 -23.85
N ARG A 269 8.42 -9.42 -23.43
CA ARG A 269 7.25 -9.40 -24.30
C ARG A 269 6.13 -8.65 -23.59
N PRO A 270 6.19 -7.30 -23.52
CA PRO A 270 5.15 -6.53 -22.87
C PRO A 270 3.80 -6.75 -23.54
N ARG A 271 2.76 -6.99 -22.75
CA ARG A 271 1.39 -7.25 -23.22
C ARG A 271 0.46 -6.15 -22.77
N HIS A 272 -0.74 -6.11 -23.33
CA HIS A 272 -1.79 -5.27 -22.76
C HIS A 272 -2.25 -5.87 -21.41
N PRO A 273 -2.51 -5.07 -20.36
CA PRO A 273 -2.98 -5.59 -19.06
C PRO A 273 -4.28 -6.40 -19.09
N HIS A 274 -5.02 -6.35 -20.22
CA HIS A 274 -6.31 -7.04 -20.43
C HIS A 274 -6.16 -8.32 -21.27
N ASP A 275 -4.96 -8.63 -21.76
CA ASP A 275 -4.65 -9.83 -22.54
C ASP A 275 -4.01 -10.93 -21.68
N ALA A 276 -3.94 -10.72 -20.36
CA ALA A 276 -3.28 -11.57 -19.37
C ALA A 276 -4.30 -12.24 -18.45
#